data_AF-A0A4Q7YFL5-F1
#
_entry.id   AF-A0A4Q7YFL5-F1
#
_cell.length_a   1.000
_cell.length_b   1.000
_cell.length_c   1.000
_cell.angle_alpha   90.00
_cell.angle_beta   90.00
_cell.angle_gamma   90.00
#
_symmetry.space_group_name_H-M   'P 1'
#
loop_
_entity.id
_entity.type
_entity.pdbx_description
1 polymer ?
#
loop_
_entity_poly.entity_id
_entity_poly.type
_entity_poly.pdbx_seq_one_letter_code
_entity_poly.pdbx_strand_id
1 'polypeptide(L)'
;MSTIANSIDQAFAEIGEQFYPGSTRPLVRHRNRLNTEAAPSAADPSAWDAKPRKYVVGGVETEFFTVGQLAQALGRQPVTIRKWEREGVIPKSTFQSPGRDGDVRGRRRLYTRAQVEGIVRIAHEEGVLVSHQKPIKDTQFTPRVIALFERLAAEQ
;
A
#
# COMPACT_ATOMS: atom_id res chain seq x y z
N MET A 1 10.49 0.25 61.84
CA MET A 1 10.19 1.21 60.76
C MET A 1 10.59 0.60 59.42
N SER A 2 9.76 -0.20 58.74
CA SER A 2 9.86 -0.51 57.29
C SER A 2 8.85 -1.60 56.92
N THR A 3 7.58 -1.24 56.75
CA THR A 3 6.58 -2.17 56.17
C THR A 3 5.47 -1.42 55.40
N ILE A 4 5.23 -0.15 55.73
CA ILE A 4 4.17 0.67 55.10
C ILE A 4 4.60 1.22 53.73
N ALA A 5 5.88 1.54 53.53
CA ALA A 5 6.38 2.12 52.27
C ALA A 5 6.29 1.15 51.08
N ASN A 6 6.61 -0.14 51.28
CA ASN A 6 6.55 -1.16 50.24
C ASN A 6 5.12 -1.39 49.69
N SER A 7 4.09 -1.14 50.48
CA SER A 7 2.68 -1.39 50.10
C SER A 7 2.14 -0.30 49.15
N ILE A 8 2.57 0.94 49.35
CA ILE A 8 2.13 2.09 48.54
C ILE A 8 2.82 2.09 47.17
N ASP A 9 4.12 1.80 47.13
CA ASP A 9 4.88 1.72 45.87
C ASP A 9 4.40 0.55 44.99
N GLN A 10 3.98 -0.57 45.58
CA GLN A 10 3.35 -1.68 44.86
C GLN A 10 1.99 -1.30 44.28
N ALA A 11 1.16 -0.57 45.04
CA ALA A 11 -0.13 -0.09 44.55
C ALA A 11 0.00 0.93 43.40
N PHE A 12 1.01 1.81 43.43
CA PHE A 12 1.30 2.72 42.33
C PHE A 12 1.83 2.00 41.09
N ALA A 13 2.63 0.94 41.25
CA ALA A 13 3.08 0.11 40.15
C ALA A 13 1.92 -0.62 39.45
N GLU A 14 0.97 -1.19 40.21
CA GLU A 14 -0.21 -1.87 39.66
C GLU A 14 -1.14 -0.94 38.87
N ILE A 15 -1.33 0.30 39.33
CA ILE A 15 -2.15 1.30 38.62
C ILE A 15 -1.45 1.78 37.34
N GLY A 16 -0.14 1.99 37.39
CA GLY A 16 0.66 2.43 36.25
C GLY A 16 0.70 1.42 35.09
N GLU A 17 0.43 0.15 35.36
CA GLU A 17 0.34 -0.88 34.32
C GLU A 17 -0.99 -0.88 33.57
N GLN A 18 -2.06 -0.37 34.19
CA GLN A 18 -3.44 -0.43 33.71
C GLN A 18 -3.95 0.90 33.16
N PHE A 19 -3.35 2.03 33.53
CA PHE A 19 -3.81 3.38 33.16
C PHE A 19 -2.63 4.28 32.77
N TYR A 20 -2.87 5.26 31.91
CA TYR A 20 -1.85 6.27 31.61
C TYR A 20 -1.61 7.17 32.83
N PRO A 21 -0.36 7.51 33.18
CA PRO A 21 -0.09 8.41 34.31
C PRO A 21 -0.76 9.77 34.08
N GLY A 22 -1.60 10.19 35.03
CA GLY A 22 -2.41 11.42 34.94
C GLY A 22 -3.76 11.28 34.21
N SER A 23 -4.19 10.07 33.84
CA SER A 23 -5.47 9.85 33.17
C SER A 23 -6.19 8.61 33.71
N THR A 24 -7.49 8.72 33.98
CA THR A 24 -8.37 7.57 34.28
C THR A 24 -8.70 6.71 33.07
N ARG A 25 -8.06 6.96 31.91
CA ARG A 25 -8.28 6.17 30.69
C ARG A 25 -7.46 4.87 30.75
N PRO A 26 -8.11 3.70 30.66
CA PRO A 26 -7.41 2.41 30.70
C PRO A 26 -6.45 2.29 29.51
N LEU A 27 -5.25 1.78 29.78
CA LEU A 27 -4.21 1.52 28.81
C LEU A 27 -4.64 0.32 27.96
N VAL A 28 -5.21 0.59 26.78
CA VAL A 28 -5.56 -0.45 25.82
C VAL A 28 -4.26 -1.00 25.21
N ARG A 29 -3.67 -2.02 25.84
CA ARG A 29 -2.61 -2.83 25.22
C ARG A 29 -3.25 -3.57 24.05
N HIS A 30 -3.11 -3.03 22.84
CA HIS A 30 -3.52 -3.75 21.64
C HIS A 30 -2.72 -5.06 21.56
N ARG A 31 -3.33 -6.16 22.02
CA ARG A 31 -2.79 -7.53 21.99
C ARG A 31 -2.36 -7.97 20.58
N ASN A 32 -2.88 -7.30 19.55
CA ASN A 32 -2.56 -7.55 18.15
C ASN A 32 -1.20 -7.03 17.67
N ARG A 33 -0.41 -6.32 18.49
CA ARG A 33 0.95 -5.93 18.06
C ARG A 33 1.94 -7.11 18.12
N LEU A 34 1.65 -8.14 18.92
CA LEU A 34 2.47 -9.36 19.03
C LEU A 34 2.10 -10.43 17.99
N ASN A 35 0.89 -10.38 17.43
CA ASN A 35 0.46 -11.13 16.24
C ASN A 35 0.52 -10.27 14.97
N THR A 36 1.52 -9.38 14.87
CA THR A 36 1.99 -9.01 13.54
C THR A 36 2.89 -10.14 13.08
N GLU A 37 2.29 -11.30 12.79
CA GLU A 37 2.83 -12.17 11.75
C GLU A 37 3.15 -11.23 10.60
N ALA A 38 4.42 -11.21 10.19
CA ALA A 38 4.94 -10.32 9.18
C ALA A 38 3.89 -10.14 8.08
N ALA A 39 3.48 -8.90 7.82
CA ALA A 39 2.56 -8.55 6.74
C ALA A 39 2.85 -9.46 5.56
N PRO A 40 1.83 -10.17 5.00
CA PRO A 40 2.01 -11.40 4.24
C PRO A 40 3.28 -11.32 3.41
N SER A 41 4.29 -12.10 3.83
CA SER A 41 5.56 -12.25 3.15
C SER A 41 5.27 -12.26 1.67
N ALA A 42 5.83 -11.26 0.96
CA ALA A 42 5.60 -10.96 -0.44
C ALA A 42 5.04 -12.17 -1.19
N ALA A 43 3.72 -12.18 -1.43
CA ALA A 43 3.14 -13.12 -2.37
C ALA A 43 4.01 -13.06 -3.63
N ASP A 44 4.38 -14.23 -4.18
CA ASP A 44 5.29 -14.35 -5.32
C ASP A 44 5.06 -13.18 -6.29
N PRO A 45 6.04 -12.29 -6.51
CA PRO A 45 5.90 -11.16 -7.41
C PRO A 45 5.42 -11.60 -8.79
N SER A 46 5.67 -12.85 -9.19
CA SER A 46 5.20 -13.42 -10.45
C SER A 46 3.70 -13.74 -10.49
N ALA A 47 2.99 -13.79 -9.36
CA ALA A 47 1.59 -14.22 -9.30
C ALA A 47 0.58 -13.05 -9.32
N TRP A 48 1.03 -11.81 -9.62
CA TRP A 48 0.19 -10.62 -9.60
C TRP A 48 -0.96 -10.65 -10.62
N ASP A 49 -0.76 -11.37 -11.72
CA ASP A 49 -1.68 -11.44 -12.85
C ASP A 49 -2.60 -12.67 -12.84
N ALA A 50 -2.56 -13.49 -11.78
CA ALA A 50 -3.33 -14.73 -11.69
C ALA A 50 -4.86 -14.55 -11.73
N LYS A 51 -5.38 -13.37 -11.34
CA LYS A 51 -6.82 -13.07 -11.28
C LYS A 51 -7.11 -11.66 -11.80
N PRO A 52 -7.07 -11.42 -13.13
CA PRO A 52 -7.42 -10.14 -13.71
C PRO A 52 -8.94 -9.89 -13.57
N ARG A 53 -9.32 -8.61 -13.43
CA ARG A 53 -10.70 -8.17 -13.63
C ARG A 53 -10.89 -7.85 -15.10
N LYS A 54 -11.92 -8.38 -15.73
CA LYS A 54 -12.20 -8.11 -17.15
C LYS A 54 -13.35 -7.12 -17.27
N TYR A 55 -13.14 -6.05 -18.03
CA TYR A 55 -14.16 -5.06 -18.35
C TYR A 55 -14.07 -4.70 -19.83
N VAL A 56 -15.18 -4.29 -20.43
CA VAL A 56 -15.20 -3.80 -21.81
C VAL A 56 -14.96 -2.30 -21.82
N VAL A 57 -13.94 -1.85 -22.55
CA VAL A 57 -13.62 -0.44 -22.78
C VAL A 57 -13.52 -0.23 -24.29
N GLY A 58 -14.27 0.73 -24.84
CA GLY A 58 -14.27 0.98 -26.29
C GLY A 58 -14.74 -0.22 -27.15
N GLY A 59 -15.52 -1.15 -26.58
CA GLY A 59 -15.93 -2.38 -27.27
C GLY A 59 -14.92 -3.53 -27.22
N VAL A 60 -13.76 -3.34 -26.58
CA VAL A 60 -12.71 -4.35 -26.42
C VAL A 60 -12.66 -4.86 -24.98
N GLU A 61 -12.66 -6.18 -24.81
CA GLU A 61 -12.44 -6.80 -23.51
C GLU A 61 -11.01 -6.53 -23.04
N THR A 62 -10.87 -5.84 -21.92
CA THR A 62 -9.59 -5.38 -21.37
C THR A 62 -9.39 -5.93 -19.96
N GLU A 63 -8.17 -6.39 -19.68
CA GLU A 63 -7.77 -6.84 -18.35
C GLU A 63 -7.33 -5.69 -17.45
N PHE A 64 -7.82 -5.72 -16.22
CA PHE A 64 -7.59 -4.73 -15.19
C PHE A 64 -7.10 -5.35 -13.88
N PHE A 65 -6.21 -4.62 -13.23
CA PHE A 65 -5.52 -5.02 -12.02
C PHE A 65 -5.69 -3.96 -10.96
N THR A 66 -5.86 -4.39 -9.71
CA THR A 66 -6.03 -3.47 -8.59
C THR A 66 -4.68 -2.90 -8.13
N VAL A 67 -4.72 -1.85 -7.30
CA VAL A 67 -3.53 -1.33 -6.58
C VAL A 67 -2.79 -2.44 -5.83
N GLY A 68 -3.49 -3.43 -5.29
CA GLY A 68 -2.87 -4.56 -4.59
C GLY A 68 -2.03 -5.43 -5.52
N GLN A 69 -2.53 -5.70 -6.73
CA GLN A 69 -1.82 -6.48 -7.74
C GLN A 69 -0.63 -5.71 -8.32
N LEU A 70 -0.77 -4.41 -8.59
CA LEU A 70 0.37 -3.57 -8.97
C LEU A 70 1.45 -3.55 -7.87
N ALA A 71 1.03 -3.45 -6.60
CA ALA A 71 1.96 -3.49 -5.49
C ALA A 71 2.68 -4.84 -5.39
N GLN A 72 1.97 -5.95 -5.58
CA GLN A 72 2.55 -7.29 -5.64
C GLN A 72 3.57 -7.41 -6.78
N ALA A 73 3.22 -6.94 -7.99
CA ALA A 73 4.11 -6.96 -9.15
C ALA A 73 5.43 -6.20 -8.90
N LEU A 74 5.36 -5.11 -8.13
CA LEU A 74 6.53 -4.30 -7.76
C LEU A 74 7.25 -4.78 -6.48
N GLY A 75 6.75 -5.82 -5.82
CA GLY A 75 7.28 -6.25 -4.52
C GLY A 75 7.15 -5.17 -3.42
N ARG A 76 6.09 -4.34 -3.49
CA ARG A 76 5.84 -3.23 -2.56
C ARG A 76 4.51 -3.40 -1.82
N GLN A 77 4.35 -2.61 -0.75
CA GLN A 77 3.07 -2.51 -0.05
C GLN A 77 2.09 -1.59 -0.81
N PRO A 78 0.78 -1.88 -0.84
CA PRO A 78 -0.22 -1.03 -1.51
C PRO A 78 -0.24 0.43 -1.05
N VAL A 79 0.14 0.70 0.22
CA VAL A 79 0.28 2.06 0.75
C VAL A 79 1.36 2.87 0.01
N THR A 80 2.42 2.21 -0.46
CA THR A 80 3.50 2.82 -1.25
C THR A 80 2.97 3.29 -2.60
N ILE A 81 2.21 2.44 -3.29
CA ILE A 81 1.61 2.78 -4.58
C ILE A 81 0.66 3.97 -4.43
N ARG A 82 -0.19 3.98 -3.39
CA ARG A 82 -1.07 5.13 -3.09
C ARG A 82 -0.31 6.39 -2.73
N LYS A 83 0.87 6.26 -2.12
CA LYS A 83 1.76 7.40 -1.83
C LYS A 83 2.33 7.93 -3.14
N TRP A 84 2.84 7.06 -4.02
CA TRP A 84 3.34 7.43 -5.34
C TRP A 84 2.29 8.12 -6.20
N GLU A 85 1.05 7.63 -6.24
CA GLU A 85 -0.07 8.29 -6.94
C GLU A 85 -0.34 9.72 -6.40
N ARG A 86 -0.20 9.91 -5.09
CA ARG A 86 -0.49 11.19 -4.43
C ARG A 86 0.63 12.21 -4.65
N GLU A 87 1.87 11.74 -4.66
CA GLU A 87 3.07 12.55 -4.86
C GLU A 87 3.37 12.78 -6.35
N GLY A 88 2.60 12.18 -7.26
CA GLY A 88 2.80 12.29 -8.70
C GLY A 88 3.99 11.48 -9.23
N VAL A 89 4.54 10.56 -8.42
CA VAL A 89 5.60 9.63 -8.84
C VAL A 89 5.10 8.69 -9.93
N ILE A 90 3.84 8.26 -9.83
CA ILE A 90 3.10 7.60 -10.90
C ILE A 90 1.76 8.35 -11.11
N PRO A 91 1.21 8.40 -12.33
CA PRO A 91 -0.11 8.96 -12.56
C PRO A 91 -1.20 8.21 -11.80
N LYS A 92 -2.28 8.92 -11.44
CA LYS A 92 -3.48 8.25 -10.92
C LYS A 92 -4.08 7.39 -12.02
N SER A 93 -4.54 6.20 -11.64
CA SER A 93 -5.29 5.32 -12.53
C SER A 93 -6.51 6.03 -13.14
N THR A 94 -6.61 5.96 -14.47
CA THR A 94 -7.71 6.49 -15.28
C THR A 94 -9.02 5.74 -15.02
N PHE A 95 -8.92 4.45 -14.71
CA PHE A 95 -10.07 3.56 -14.59
C PHE A 95 -10.44 3.29 -13.13
N GLN A 96 -11.74 3.27 -12.85
CA GLN A 96 -12.23 2.92 -11.51
C GLN A 96 -13.37 1.93 -11.63
N SER A 97 -13.34 0.88 -10.81
CA SER A 97 -14.53 0.05 -10.63
C SER A 97 -15.57 0.84 -9.82
N PRO A 98 -16.88 0.71 -10.13
CA PRO A 98 -17.91 1.27 -9.29
C PRO A 98 -17.88 0.64 -7.90
N GLY A 99 -18.27 1.42 -6.89
CA GLY A 99 -18.60 0.88 -5.57
C GLY A 99 -19.98 0.23 -5.57
N ARG A 100 -20.29 -0.51 -4.50
CA ARG A 100 -21.64 -1.06 -4.30
C ARG A 100 -22.64 0.10 -4.18
N ASP A 101 -23.76 -0.01 -4.89
CA ASP A 101 -24.89 0.94 -4.78
C ASP A 101 -24.49 2.43 -4.94
N GLY A 102 -23.48 2.70 -5.77
CA GLY A 102 -23.00 4.06 -6.02
C GLY A 102 -22.10 4.65 -4.93
N ASP A 103 -21.76 3.90 -3.88
CA ASP A 103 -20.87 4.37 -2.82
C ASP A 103 -19.48 4.72 -3.37
N VAL A 104 -19.14 6.01 -3.26
CA VAL A 104 -17.86 6.56 -3.69
C VAL A 104 -16.69 5.89 -2.95
N ARG A 105 -16.88 5.50 -1.67
CA ARG A 105 -15.86 4.80 -0.87
C ARG A 105 -15.59 3.38 -1.37
N GLY A 106 -16.55 2.80 -2.09
CA GLY A 106 -16.45 1.50 -2.72
C GLY A 106 -15.64 1.49 -4.01
N ARG A 107 -15.35 2.65 -4.62
CA ARG A 107 -14.61 2.72 -5.88
C ARG A 107 -13.18 2.18 -5.70
N ARG A 108 -12.69 1.46 -6.71
CA ARG A 108 -11.33 0.88 -6.70
C ARG A 108 -10.61 1.31 -7.97
N ARG A 109 -9.36 1.77 -7.81
CA ARG A 109 -8.46 2.10 -8.92
C ARG A 109 -8.08 0.84 -9.68
N LEU A 110 -8.08 0.93 -11.00
CA LEU A 110 -7.81 -0.16 -11.92
C LEU A 110 -6.70 0.23 -12.91
N TYR A 111 -5.72 -0.64 -13.06
CA TYR A 111 -4.61 -0.49 -14.01
C TYR A 111 -4.75 -1.53 -15.11
N THR A 112 -4.52 -1.17 -16.36
CA THR A 112 -4.48 -2.16 -17.46
C THR A 112 -3.22 -3.04 -17.35
N ARG A 113 -3.22 -4.19 -18.01
CA ARG A 113 -2.01 -5.05 -18.11
C ARG A 113 -0.79 -4.25 -18.58
N ALA A 114 -0.96 -3.51 -19.68
CA ALA A 114 0.12 -2.71 -20.26
C ALA A 114 0.65 -1.63 -19.31
N GLN A 115 -0.21 -1.03 -18.48
CA GLN A 115 0.22 -0.11 -17.43
C GLN A 115 1.06 -0.82 -16.37
N VAL A 116 0.60 -1.97 -15.85
CA VAL A 116 1.34 -2.70 -14.80
C VAL A 116 2.70 -3.17 -15.32
N GLU A 117 2.72 -3.88 -16.44
CA GLU A 117 3.95 -4.42 -17.04
C GLU A 117 4.93 -3.30 -17.40
N GLY A 118 4.42 -2.19 -17.96
CA GLY A 118 5.24 -1.03 -18.29
C GLY A 118 5.86 -0.37 -17.05
N ILE A 119 5.10 -0.18 -15.96
CA ILE A 119 5.65 0.36 -14.71
C ILE A 119 6.72 -0.59 -14.14
N VAL A 120 6.46 -1.89 -14.10
CA VAL A 120 7.40 -2.91 -13.58
C VAL A 120 8.69 -2.88 -14.38
N ARG A 121 8.61 -2.87 -15.71
CA ARG A 121 9.79 -2.77 -16.59
C ARG A 121 10.61 -1.52 -16.29
N ILE A 122 9.97 -0.34 -16.28
CA ILE A 122 10.67 0.93 -16.00
C ILE A 122 11.28 0.90 -14.59
N ALA A 123 10.57 0.36 -13.60
CA ALA A 123 11.08 0.27 -12.22
C ALA A 123 12.34 -0.60 -12.11
N HIS A 124 12.40 -1.71 -12.87
CA HIS A 124 13.59 -2.56 -12.96
C HIS A 124 14.75 -1.84 -13.66
N GLU A 125 14.49 -1.23 -14.82
CA GLU A 125 15.52 -0.53 -15.60
C GLU A 125 16.13 0.66 -14.84
N GLU A 126 15.32 1.40 -14.09
CA GLU A 126 15.76 2.55 -13.28
C GLU A 126 16.32 2.13 -11.91
N GLY A 127 16.30 0.83 -11.59
CA GLY A 127 16.80 0.31 -10.31
C GLY A 127 15.99 0.78 -9.10
N VAL A 128 14.70 1.07 -9.24
CA VAL A 128 13.82 1.53 -8.14
C VAL A 128 13.37 0.38 -7.23
N LEU A 129 13.62 -0.87 -7.64
CA LEU A 129 13.24 -2.09 -6.91
C LEU A 129 14.40 -2.76 -6.16
N VAL A 130 15.64 -2.28 -6.31
CA VAL A 130 16.83 -2.92 -5.73
C VAL A 130 17.10 -2.47 -4.28
N SER A 131 17.82 -3.30 -3.52
CA SER A 131 18.35 -2.89 -2.21
C SER A 131 19.37 -1.76 -2.39
N HIS A 132 19.33 -0.74 -1.52
CA HIS A 132 20.12 0.51 -1.63
C HIS A 132 19.87 1.29 -2.93
N GLN A 133 18.62 1.31 -3.40
CA GLN A 133 18.20 2.09 -4.57
C GLN A 133 18.59 3.58 -4.49
N LYS A 134 18.83 4.16 -5.68
CA LYS A 134 18.88 5.62 -5.83
C LYS A 134 17.52 6.22 -5.43
N PRO A 135 17.49 7.42 -4.82
CA PRO A 135 16.25 8.15 -4.65
C PRO A 135 15.52 8.31 -5.99
N ILE A 136 14.19 8.14 -6.01
CA ILE A 136 13.38 8.21 -7.25
C ILE A 136 13.57 9.54 -7.99
N LYS A 137 13.78 10.64 -7.24
CA LYS A 137 14.07 11.97 -7.78
C LYS A 137 15.34 12.02 -8.65
N ASP A 138 16.26 11.09 -8.45
CA ASP A 138 17.54 11.01 -9.15
C ASP A 138 17.51 9.97 -10.30
N THR A 139 16.33 9.42 -10.62
CA THR A 139 16.11 8.47 -11.72
C THR A 139 15.13 9.03 -12.76
N GLN A 140 15.03 8.39 -13.92
CA GLN A 140 14.04 8.73 -14.95
C GLN A 140 12.71 7.98 -14.75
N PHE A 141 12.49 7.37 -13.60
CA PHE A 141 11.31 6.54 -13.34
C PHE A 141 10.00 7.30 -13.55
N THR A 142 9.83 8.43 -12.85
CA THR A 142 8.60 9.24 -12.93
C THR A 142 8.30 9.76 -14.34
N PRO A 143 9.21 10.48 -15.03
CA PRO A 143 8.92 10.99 -16.37
C PRO A 143 8.64 9.86 -17.37
N ARG A 144 9.31 8.71 -17.27
CA ARG A 144 9.07 7.55 -18.15
C ARG A 144 7.73 6.89 -17.89
N VAL A 145 7.28 6.80 -16.63
CA VAL A 145 5.96 6.27 -16.30
C VAL A 145 4.85 7.23 -16.76
N ILE A 146 5.05 8.55 -16.65
CA ILE A 146 4.10 9.52 -17.18
C ILE A 146 3.96 9.36 -18.70
N ALA A 147 5.09 9.34 -19.43
CA ALA A 147 5.10 9.16 -20.88
C ALA A 147 4.45 7.82 -21.32
N LEU A 148 4.66 6.75 -20.54
CA LEU A 148 3.98 5.47 -20.75
C LEU A 148 2.45 5.63 -20.68
N PHE A 149 1.93 6.33 -19.68
CA PHE A 149 0.49 6.50 -19.50
C PHE A 149 -0.12 7.38 -20.59
N GLU A 150 0.56 8.45 -20.99
CA GLU A 150 0.13 9.32 -22.09
C GLU A 150 0.04 8.54 -23.40
N ARG A 151 1.06 7.73 -23.72
CA ARG A 151 1.05 6.88 -24.91
C ARG A 151 -0.08 5.87 -24.88
N LEU A 152 -0.27 5.15 -23.76
CA LEU A 152 -1.34 4.16 -23.63
C LEU A 152 -2.73 4.79 -23.66
N ALA A 153 -2.88 6.02 -23.21
CA ALA A 153 -4.14 6.75 -23.29
C ALA A 153 -4.46 7.20 -24.72
N ALA A 154 -3.45 7.42 -25.58
CA ALA A 154 -3.64 7.77 -26.98
C ALA A 154 -3.98 6.56 -27.89
N GLU A 155 -3.70 5.34 -27.41
CA GLU A 155 -3.99 4.07 -28.12
C GLU A 155 -5.39 3.51 -27.83
N GLN A 156 -6.14 4.14 -26.91
CA GLN A 156 -7.47 3.69 -26.43
C GLN A 156 -8.59 4.60 -26.92
#